data_AF-A0A7S3K7S0-F1
#
_entry.id   AF-A0A7S3K7S0-F1
#
_cell.length_a   1.000
_cell.length_b   1.000
_cell.length_c   1.000
_cell.angle_alpha   90.00
_cell.angle_beta   90.00
_cell.angle_gamma   90.00
#
_symmetry.space_group_name_H-M   'P 1'
#
loop_
_entity.id
_entity.type
_entity.pdbx_description
1 polymer ?
#
loop_
_entity_poly.entity_id
_entity_poly.type
_entity_poly.pdbx_seq_one_letter_code
_entity_poly.pdbx_strand_id
1 'polypeptide(L)'
;KPRIYAMYERRRDLLEPIVSVINPEAYEALWTELSVELVTMLHEAFDLKYQELKEAKKMPKKSQFEILNVYGKGAIKHGLLVAEKLETLKEIEDRDSYVQSVINQRLAVGKIYSKLYDKDKKVIVEYYSKALENYKQLEKHLKDYRTRNDFTQELEEQFNLCKEMIDLLPIKME
;
A
#
# COMPACT_ATOMS: atom_id res chain seq x y z
N LYS A 1 -9.10 10.36 -19.11
CA LYS A 1 -9.14 9.93 -17.69
C LYS A 1 -10.45 9.25 -17.27
N PRO A 2 -11.67 9.75 -17.59
CA PRO A 2 -12.93 9.10 -17.16
C PRO A 2 -13.07 7.62 -17.57
N ARG A 3 -12.66 7.27 -18.79
CA ARG A 3 -12.65 5.88 -19.28
C ARG A 3 -11.70 4.96 -18.49
N ILE A 4 -10.59 5.50 -17.98
CA ILE A 4 -9.58 4.75 -17.21
C ILE A 4 -10.15 4.46 -15.81
N TYR A 5 -10.71 5.45 -15.12
CA TYR A 5 -11.36 5.21 -13.83
C TYR A 5 -12.54 4.23 -13.95
N ALA A 6 -13.37 4.36 -14.99
CA ALA A 6 -14.46 3.41 -15.24
C ALA A 6 -13.96 1.98 -15.53
N MET A 7 -12.74 1.82 -16.04
CA MET A 7 -12.12 0.50 -16.22
C MET A 7 -11.67 -0.07 -14.88
N TYR A 8 -11.02 0.74 -14.04
CA TYR A 8 -10.61 0.33 -12.69
C TYR A 8 -11.80 -0.03 -11.80
N GLU A 9 -12.84 0.79 -11.78
CA GLU A 9 -14.06 0.49 -11.01
C GLU A 9 -14.69 -0.84 -11.44
N ARG A 10 -14.85 -1.06 -12.76
CA ARG A 10 -15.40 -2.35 -13.27
C ARG A 10 -14.54 -3.54 -12.88
N ARG A 11 -13.21 -3.42 -12.94
CA ARG A 11 -12.30 -4.51 -12.57
C ARG A 11 -12.32 -4.76 -11.05
N ARG A 12 -12.39 -3.71 -10.22
CA ARG A 12 -12.59 -3.84 -8.76
C ARG A 12 -13.91 -4.56 -8.46
N ASP A 13 -15.01 -4.14 -9.08
CA ASP A 13 -16.34 -4.70 -8.83
C ASP A 13 -16.42 -6.19 -9.23
N LEU A 14 -15.57 -6.66 -10.14
CA LEU A 14 -15.43 -8.07 -10.49
C LEU A 14 -14.50 -8.83 -9.53
N LEU A 15 -13.36 -8.24 -9.17
CA LEU A 15 -12.27 -8.92 -8.47
C LEU A 15 -12.46 -8.94 -6.95
N GLU A 16 -12.92 -7.84 -6.35
CA GLU A 16 -13.07 -7.70 -4.90
C GLU A 16 -14.03 -8.75 -4.29
N PRO A 17 -15.20 -9.05 -4.90
CA PRO A 17 -16.06 -10.12 -4.40
C PRO A 17 -15.37 -11.48 -4.41
N ILE A 18 -14.60 -11.79 -5.46
CA ILE A 18 -13.89 -13.07 -5.61
C ILE A 18 -12.81 -13.21 -4.53
N VAL A 19 -11.96 -12.19 -4.37
CA VAL A 19 -10.91 -12.15 -3.34
C VAL A 19 -11.50 -12.29 -1.94
N SER A 20 -12.69 -11.75 -1.69
CA SER A 20 -13.34 -11.79 -0.38
C SER A 20 -13.91 -13.15 0.03
N VAL A 21 -14.16 -14.05 -0.93
CA VAL A 21 -14.78 -15.38 -0.67
C VAL A 21 -13.82 -16.55 -0.85
N ILE A 22 -12.72 -16.36 -1.59
CA ILE A 22 -11.69 -17.40 -1.74
C ILE A 22 -11.06 -17.68 -0.37
N ASN A 23 -11.00 -18.97 -0.02
CA ASN A 23 -10.28 -19.42 1.16
C ASN A 23 -8.76 -19.29 0.92
N PRO A 24 -8.05 -18.40 1.64
CA PRO A 24 -6.63 -18.14 1.40
C PRO A 24 -5.72 -19.27 1.87
N GLU A 25 -6.17 -20.17 2.75
CA GLU A 25 -5.42 -21.36 3.16
C GLU A 25 -5.51 -22.49 2.13
N ALA A 26 -6.68 -22.67 1.50
CA ALA A 26 -6.90 -23.71 0.50
C ALA A 26 -6.40 -23.32 -0.90
N TYR A 27 -6.36 -22.03 -1.21
CA TYR A 27 -6.01 -21.49 -2.53
C TYR A 27 -4.98 -20.36 -2.44
N GLU A 28 -3.93 -20.56 -1.64
CA GLU A 28 -2.93 -19.52 -1.32
C GLU A 28 -2.38 -18.77 -2.53
N ALA A 29 -1.89 -19.50 -3.55
CA ALA A 29 -1.27 -18.89 -4.72
C ALA A 29 -2.28 -18.04 -5.51
N LEU A 30 -3.48 -18.56 -5.75
CA LEU A 30 -4.54 -17.85 -6.47
C LEU A 30 -5.03 -16.64 -5.68
N TRP A 31 -5.27 -16.81 -4.38
CA TRP A 31 -5.67 -15.71 -3.50
C TRP A 31 -4.62 -14.60 -3.50
N THR A 32 -3.33 -14.96 -3.41
CA THR A 32 -2.23 -14.00 -3.44
C THR A 32 -2.19 -13.23 -4.75
N GLU A 33 -2.25 -13.93 -5.89
CA GLU A 33 -2.20 -13.30 -7.21
C GLU A 33 -3.37 -12.31 -7.41
N LEU A 34 -4.59 -12.74 -7.13
CA LEU A 34 -5.78 -11.89 -7.26
C LEU A 34 -5.77 -10.72 -6.28
N SER A 35 -5.27 -10.93 -5.06
CA SER A 35 -5.19 -9.86 -4.07
C SER A 35 -4.11 -8.84 -4.43
N VAL A 36 -2.94 -9.27 -4.90
CA VAL A 36 -1.88 -8.37 -5.41
C VAL A 36 -2.39 -7.57 -6.61
N GLU A 37 -3.13 -8.20 -7.53
CA GLU A 37 -3.74 -7.51 -8.67
C GLU A 37 -4.76 -6.44 -8.21
N LEU A 38 -5.64 -6.79 -7.27
CA LEU A 38 -6.63 -5.88 -6.70
C LEU A 38 -5.95 -4.65 -6.06
N VAL A 39 -4.93 -4.89 -5.26
CA VAL A 39 -4.20 -3.82 -4.57
C VAL A 39 -3.45 -2.93 -5.57
N THR A 40 -2.77 -3.52 -6.56
CA THR A 40 -2.05 -2.79 -7.62
C THR A 40 -3.00 -1.85 -8.36
N MET A 41 -4.19 -2.35 -8.71
CA MET A 41 -5.22 -1.55 -9.37
C MET A 41 -5.68 -0.36 -8.52
N LEU A 42 -5.92 -0.57 -7.22
CA LEU A 42 -6.33 0.47 -6.30
C LEU A 42 -5.21 1.50 -6.10
N HIS A 43 -3.95 1.06 -6.05
CA HIS A 43 -2.77 1.94 -6.03
C HIS A 43 -2.68 2.81 -7.27
N GLU A 44 -2.82 2.23 -8.46
CA GLU A 44 -2.80 2.99 -9.71
C GLU A 44 -3.92 4.02 -9.77
N ALA A 45 -5.15 3.63 -9.39
CA ALA A 45 -6.29 4.54 -9.35
C ALA A 45 -6.05 5.69 -8.36
N PHE A 46 -5.50 5.39 -7.18
CA PHE A 46 -5.12 6.39 -6.18
C PHE A 46 -4.06 7.35 -6.71
N ASP A 47 -2.94 6.86 -7.25
CA ASP A 47 -1.84 7.70 -7.72
C ASP A 47 -2.28 8.56 -8.91
N LEU A 48 -3.06 8.02 -9.85
CA LEU A 48 -3.64 8.81 -10.94
C LEU A 48 -4.53 9.94 -10.41
N LYS A 49 -5.36 9.65 -9.40
CA LYS A 49 -6.23 10.66 -8.81
C LYS A 49 -5.44 11.70 -8.03
N TYR A 50 -4.42 11.28 -7.30
CA TYR A 50 -3.52 12.17 -6.57
C TYR A 50 -2.81 13.15 -7.52
N GLN A 51 -2.26 12.65 -8.63
CA GLN A 51 -1.61 13.52 -9.63
C GLN A 51 -2.60 14.49 -10.27
N GLU A 52 -3.81 14.04 -10.60
CA GLU A 52 -4.87 14.91 -11.13
C GLU A 52 -5.20 16.06 -10.17
N LEU A 53 -5.22 15.80 -8.86
CA LEU A 53 -5.47 16.83 -7.85
C LEU A 53 -4.27 17.78 -7.68
N LYS A 54 -3.05 17.24 -7.74
CA LYS A 54 -1.82 18.03 -7.63
C LYS A 54 -1.63 18.98 -8.82
N GLU A 55 -2.01 18.56 -10.01
CA GLU A 55 -1.89 19.32 -11.27
C GLU A 55 -3.11 20.24 -11.52
N ALA A 56 -4.12 20.23 -10.64
CA ALA A 56 -5.33 20.98 -10.84
C ALA A 56 -5.05 22.50 -10.80
N LYS A 57 -5.39 23.21 -11.89
CA LYS A 57 -5.27 24.68 -11.97
C LYS A 57 -6.13 25.43 -10.95
N LYS A 58 -7.17 24.78 -10.42
CA LYS A 58 -8.08 25.32 -9.40
C LYS A 58 -7.97 24.44 -8.17
N MET A 59 -8.20 25.05 -7.00
CA MET A 59 -8.28 24.34 -5.73
C MET A 59 -9.28 23.17 -5.85
N PRO A 60 -8.86 21.92 -5.59
CA PRO A 60 -9.77 20.79 -5.65
C PRO A 60 -10.93 20.89 -4.67
N LYS A 61 -12.09 20.38 -5.07
CA LYS A 61 -13.26 20.28 -4.19
C LYS A 61 -13.10 19.14 -3.21
N LYS A 62 -13.75 19.26 -2.04
CA LYS A 62 -13.83 18.20 -1.01
C LYS A 62 -14.20 16.84 -1.60
N SER A 63 -15.20 16.79 -2.49
CA SER A 63 -15.64 15.55 -3.13
C SER A 63 -14.55 14.83 -3.94
N GLN A 64 -13.57 15.58 -4.47
CA GLN A 64 -12.46 14.98 -5.20
C GLN A 64 -11.44 14.31 -4.26
N PHE A 65 -11.22 14.89 -3.07
CA PHE A 65 -10.43 14.26 -2.02
C PHE A 65 -11.14 13.07 -1.39
N GLU A 66 -12.47 13.11 -1.26
CA GLU A 66 -13.25 11.95 -0.79
C GLU A 66 -13.07 10.76 -1.74
N ILE A 67 -13.12 10.98 -3.06
CA ILE A 67 -12.86 9.93 -4.06
C ILE A 67 -11.41 9.41 -3.96
N LEU A 68 -10.43 10.30 -3.84
CA LEU A 68 -9.04 9.91 -3.60
C LEU A 68 -8.92 8.98 -2.38
N ASN A 69 -9.55 9.38 -1.27
CA ASN A 69 -9.53 8.62 -0.03
C ASN A 69 -10.24 7.27 -0.14
N VAL A 70 -11.28 7.14 -0.97
CA VAL A 70 -11.93 5.83 -1.22
C VAL A 70 -10.93 4.85 -1.84
N TYR A 71 -10.21 5.25 -2.90
CA TYR A 71 -9.16 4.42 -3.49
C TYR A 71 -8.04 4.13 -2.49
N GLY A 72 -7.58 5.15 -1.76
CA GLY A 72 -6.50 5.00 -0.79
C GLY A 72 -6.85 4.06 0.35
N LYS A 73 -8.06 4.16 0.91
CA LYS A 73 -8.53 3.27 1.99
C LYS A 73 -8.72 1.83 1.51
N GLY A 74 -9.24 1.64 0.30
CA GLY A 74 -9.34 0.31 -0.30
C GLY A 74 -7.97 -0.34 -0.50
N ALA A 75 -7.04 0.41 -1.09
CA ALA A 75 -5.65 0.01 -1.25
C ALA A 75 -4.98 -0.36 0.08
N ILE A 76 -5.13 0.48 1.10
CA ILE A 76 -4.59 0.21 2.44
C ILE A 76 -5.17 -1.08 3.02
N LYS A 77 -6.49 -1.24 2.98
CA LYS A 77 -7.19 -2.40 3.53
C LYS A 77 -6.66 -3.70 2.93
N HIS A 78 -6.66 -3.78 1.60
CA HIS A 78 -6.25 -5.01 0.91
C HIS A 78 -4.73 -5.19 0.92
N GLY A 79 -3.96 -4.11 0.83
CA GLY A 79 -2.50 -4.15 0.85
C GLY A 79 -1.93 -4.64 2.18
N LEU A 80 -2.49 -4.18 3.31
CA LEU A 80 -2.13 -4.69 4.64
C LEU A 80 -2.50 -6.17 4.79
N LEU A 81 -3.71 -6.56 4.37
CA LEU A 81 -4.15 -7.94 4.43
C LEU A 81 -3.20 -8.90 3.68
N VAL A 82 -2.77 -8.50 2.47
CA VAL A 82 -1.81 -9.27 1.67
C VAL A 82 -0.45 -9.31 2.35
N ALA A 83 0.08 -8.17 2.80
CA ALA A 83 1.37 -8.10 3.45
C ALA A 83 1.41 -8.98 4.71
N GLU A 84 0.42 -8.86 5.59
CA GLU A 84 0.32 -9.65 6.83
C GLU A 84 0.19 -11.14 6.55
N LYS A 85 -0.63 -11.53 5.56
CA LYS A 85 -0.78 -12.94 5.18
C LYS A 85 0.55 -13.49 4.69
N LEU A 86 1.22 -12.80 3.76
CA LEU A 86 2.53 -13.19 3.25
C LEU A 86 3.55 -13.26 4.38
N GLU A 87 3.66 -12.25 5.26
CA GLU A 87 4.58 -12.26 6.40
C GLU A 87 4.43 -13.49 7.33
N THR A 88 3.25 -14.12 7.39
CA THR A 88 2.97 -15.29 8.24
C THR A 88 3.29 -16.65 7.61
N LEU A 89 3.55 -16.70 6.29
CA LEU A 89 3.82 -17.96 5.60
C LEU A 89 5.23 -18.45 6.00
N LYS A 90 5.29 -19.49 6.84
CA LYS A 90 6.53 -19.99 7.44
C LYS A 90 7.50 -20.64 6.45
N GLU A 91 7.03 -21.02 5.26
CA GLU A 91 7.85 -21.66 4.20
C GLU A 91 8.44 -20.63 3.21
N ILE A 92 8.46 -19.34 3.57
CA ILE A 92 8.92 -18.23 2.71
C ILE A 92 10.42 -18.23 2.42
N GLU A 93 11.21 -19.08 3.06
CA GLU A 93 12.68 -19.07 2.91
C GLU A 93 13.18 -19.22 1.47
N ASP A 94 12.33 -19.61 0.50
CA ASP A 94 12.71 -19.81 -0.90
C ASP A 94 11.90 -19.01 -1.96
N ARG A 95 11.14 -17.97 -1.59
CA ARG A 95 10.43 -17.14 -2.59
C ARG A 95 10.68 -15.65 -2.42
N ASP A 96 11.81 -15.18 -2.98
CA ASP A 96 12.15 -13.76 -3.16
C ASP A 96 10.96 -12.91 -3.68
N SER A 97 10.11 -13.51 -4.52
CA SER A 97 8.92 -12.86 -5.06
C SER A 97 7.89 -12.49 -3.98
N TYR A 98 7.75 -13.27 -2.90
CA TYR A 98 6.85 -12.94 -1.80
C TYR A 98 7.42 -11.83 -0.91
N VAL A 99 8.72 -11.87 -0.63
CA VAL A 99 9.40 -10.81 0.12
C VAL A 99 9.29 -9.49 -0.63
N GLN A 100 9.57 -9.48 -1.94
CA GLN A 100 9.37 -8.30 -2.77
C GLN A 100 7.91 -7.83 -2.78
N SER A 101 6.95 -8.77 -2.79
CA SER A 101 5.53 -8.43 -2.71
C SER A 101 5.17 -7.76 -1.39
N VAL A 102 5.63 -8.29 -0.24
CA VAL A 102 5.44 -7.68 1.09
C VAL A 102 6.01 -6.26 1.11
N ILE A 103 7.25 -6.09 0.63
CA ILE A 103 7.92 -4.79 0.61
C ILE A 103 7.13 -3.80 -0.26
N ASN A 104 6.75 -4.20 -1.46
CA ASN A 104 5.97 -3.36 -2.37
C ASN A 104 4.63 -2.92 -1.76
N GLN A 105 3.91 -3.85 -1.11
CA GLN A 105 2.64 -3.51 -0.44
C GLN A 105 2.86 -2.57 0.74
N ARG A 106 3.80 -2.87 1.63
CA ARG A 106 4.10 -2.03 2.79
C ARG A 106 4.55 -0.63 2.36
N LEU A 107 5.45 -0.50 1.39
CA LEU A 107 5.91 0.80 0.88
C LEU A 107 4.75 1.63 0.30
N ALA A 108 3.89 0.99 -0.50
CA ALA A 108 2.74 1.65 -1.10
C ALA A 108 1.70 2.08 -0.05
N VAL A 109 1.41 1.23 0.94
CA VAL A 109 0.54 1.56 2.07
C VAL A 109 1.05 2.78 2.84
N GLY A 110 2.34 2.81 3.19
CA GLY A 110 2.97 3.96 3.87
C GLY A 110 2.86 5.25 3.06
N LYS A 111 3.12 5.16 1.75
CA LYS A 111 2.98 6.27 0.80
C LYS A 111 1.54 6.78 0.75
N ILE A 112 0.54 5.89 0.73
CA ILE A 112 -0.87 6.28 0.66
C ILE A 112 -1.32 6.97 1.94
N TYR A 113 -1.01 6.40 3.11
CA TYR A 113 -1.30 7.05 4.39
C TYR A 113 -0.73 8.48 4.42
N SER A 114 0.50 8.68 3.94
CA SER A 114 1.14 10.01 3.88
C SER A 114 0.47 11.03 2.94
N LYS A 115 -0.45 10.57 2.08
CA LYS A 115 -1.12 11.36 1.04
C LYS A 115 -2.64 11.44 1.22
N LEU A 116 -3.21 10.71 2.19
CA LEU A 116 -4.63 10.82 2.52
C LEU A 116 -4.94 12.23 3.01
N TYR A 117 -6.11 12.71 2.63
CA TYR A 117 -6.56 14.06 2.99
C TYR A 117 -7.63 14.01 4.07
N ASP A 118 -7.57 14.96 5.01
CA ASP A 118 -8.71 15.30 5.85
C ASP A 118 -8.73 16.81 6.10
N LYS A 119 -9.88 17.36 6.50
CA LYS A 119 -9.97 18.75 6.95
C LYS A 119 -9.47 18.91 8.38
N ASP A 120 -9.58 17.86 9.19
CA ASP A 120 -9.12 17.85 10.57
C ASP A 120 -7.64 17.44 10.61
N LYS A 121 -6.79 18.36 11.10
CA LYS A 121 -5.35 18.12 11.25
C LYS A 121 -5.06 16.92 12.17
N LYS A 122 -5.91 16.64 13.16
CA LYS A 122 -5.73 15.48 14.04
C LYS A 122 -5.83 14.17 13.26
N VAL A 123 -6.79 14.09 12.33
CA VAL A 123 -6.97 12.92 11.46
C VAL A 123 -5.78 12.77 10.51
N ILE A 124 -5.21 13.88 10.00
CA ILE A 124 -3.98 13.82 9.19
C ILE A 124 -2.80 13.29 10.02
N VAL A 125 -2.63 13.74 11.26
CA VAL A 125 -1.59 13.23 12.17
C VAL A 125 -1.79 11.74 12.44
N GLU A 126 -3.02 11.27 12.61
CA GLU A 126 -3.30 9.83 12.72
C GLU A 126 -2.89 9.05 11.46
N TYR A 127 -3.09 9.61 10.26
CA TYR A 127 -2.59 8.98 9.03
C TYR A 127 -1.06 8.91 9.00
N TYR A 128 -0.35 9.97 9.40
CA TYR A 128 1.12 9.93 9.50
C TYR A 128 1.60 8.93 10.55
N SER A 129 0.91 8.82 11.69
CA SER A 129 1.21 7.83 12.73
C SER A 129 1.06 6.40 12.19
N LYS A 130 0.00 6.13 11.43
CA LYS A 130 -0.21 4.83 10.76
C LYS A 130 0.83 4.55 9.68
N ALA A 131 1.22 5.56 8.90
CA ALA A 131 2.31 5.44 7.94
C ALA A 131 3.62 5.04 8.65
N LEU A 132 3.94 5.72 9.75
CA LEU A 132 5.16 5.50 10.53
C LEU A 132 5.19 4.08 11.09
N GLU A 133 4.10 3.62 11.69
CA GLU A 133 3.99 2.27 12.22
C GLU A 133 4.17 1.22 11.11
N ASN A 134 3.56 1.43 9.95
CA ASN A 134 3.72 0.54 8.81
C ASN A 134 5.17 0.49 8.28
N TYR A 135 5.88 1.63 8.22
CA TYR A 135 7.31 1.64 7.86
C TYR A 135 8.18 0.94 8.93
N LYS A 136 7.88 1.12 10.23
CA LYS A 136 8.60 0.40 11.30
C LYS A 136 8.43 -1.12 11.19
N GLN A 137 7.22 -1.58 10.86
CA GLN A 137 6.96 -3.01 10.63
C GLN A 137 7.76 -3.54 9.43
N LEU A 138 7.80 -2.78 8.33
CA LEU A 138 8.62 -3.12 7.17
C LEU A 138 10.12 -3.14 7.50
N GLU A 139 10.63 -2.15 8.25
CA GLU A 139 12.04 -2.11 8.66
C GLU A 139 12.41 -3.35 9.48
N LYS A 140 11.54 -3.75 10.42
CA LYS A 140 11.71 -4.99 11.19
C LYS A 140 11.75 -6.22 10.28
N HIS A 141 10.80 -6.35 9.36
CA HIS A 141 10.75 -7.46 8.41
C HIS A 141 12.02 -7.54 7.54
N LEU A 142 12.47 -6.40 7.02
CA LEU A 142 13.70 -6.32 6.21
C LEU A 142 14.95 -6.64 7.01
N LYS A 143 15.06 -6.19 8.27
CA LYS A 143 16.16 -6.57 9.17
C LYS A 143 16.20 -8.09 9.38
N ASP A 144 15.05 -8.70 9.66
CA ASP A 144 14.95 -10.15 9.84
C ASP A 144 15.31 -10.91 8.56
N TYR A 145 14.91 -10.42 7.38
CA TYR A 145 15.30 -10.97 6.09
C TYR A 145 16.82 -10.89 5.85
N ARG A 146 17.44 -9.75 6.18
CA ARG A 146 18.89 -9.50 6.03
C ARG A 146 19.77 -10.43 6.86
N THR A 147 19.23 -10.99 7.95
CA THR A 147 19.98 -11.96 8.77
C THR A 147 20.15 -13.32 8.09
N ARG A 148 19.32 -13.62 7.09
CA ARG A 148 19.27 -14.93 6.42
C ARG A 148 19.64 -14.87 4.93
N ASN A 149 19.54 -13.69 4.31
CA ASN A 149 19.72 -13.49 2.87
C ASN A 149 20.53 -12.23 2.57
N ASP A 150 21.24 -12.25 1.45
CA ASP A 150 21.92 -11.07 0.92
C ASP A 150 20.92 -10.10 0.29
N PHE A 151 21.10 -8.80 0.56
CA PHE A 151 20.31 -7.77 -0.08
C PHE A 151 20.80 -7.54 -1.51
N THR A 152 19.86 -7.48 -2.45
CA THR A 152 20.12 -6.85 -3.75
C THR A 152 20.27 -5.34 -3.57
N GLN A 153 20.88 -4.67 -4.55
CA GLN A 153 20.99 -3.21 -4.53
C GLN A 153 19.60 -2.54 -4.40
N GLU A 154 18.60 -3.05 -5.12
CA GLU A 154 17.23 -2.54 -5.07
C GLU A 154 16.63 -2.66 -3.67
N LEU A 155 16.84 -3.79 -2.98
CA LEU A 155 16.37 -3.97 -1.61
C LEU A 155 17.06 -3.02 -0.63
N GLU A 156 18.35 -2.76 -0.80
CA GLU A 156 19.07 -1.79 0.04
C GLU A 156 18.52 -0.37 -0.18
N GLU A 157 18.22 0.03 -1.42
CA GLU A 157 17.58 1.31 -1.72
C GLU A 157 16.19 1.43 -1.07
N GLN A 158 15.37 0.38 -1.17
CA GLN A 158 14.05 0.31 -0.54
C GLN A 158 14.13 0.37 0.99
N PHE A 159 15.11 -0.31 1.59
CA PHE A 159 15.36 -0.28 3.03
C PHE A 159 15.81 1.10 3.51
N ASN A 160 16.69 1.77 2.76
CA ASN A 160 17.12 3.14 3.08
C ASN A 160 15.95 4.12 2.98
N LEU A 161 15.12 4.02 1.94
CA LEU A 161 13.90 4.82 1.83
C LEU A 161 12.95 4.59 3.02
N CYS A 162 12.80 3.34 3.48
CA CYS A 162 12.01 3.02 4.66
C CYS A 162 12.54 3.75 5.91
N LYS A 163 13.86 3.77 6.12
CA LYS A 163 14.49 4.49 7.23
C LYS A 163 14.30 6.00 7.14
N GLU A 164 14.53 6.58 5.97
CA GLU A 164 14.31 8.01 5.74
C GLU A 164 12.87 8.43 6.07
N MET A 165 11.89 7.59 5.70
CA MET A 165 10.48 7.84 6.01
C MET A 165 10.17 7.73 7.51
N ILE A 166 10.83 6.81 8.23
CA ILE A 166 10.71 6.69 9.68
C ILE A 166 11.23 7.96 10.39
N ASP A 167 12.30 8.56 9.87
CA ASP A 167 12.87 9.79 10.43
C ASP A 167 12.05 11.04 10.06
N LEU A 168 11.50 11.08 8.84
CA LEU A 168 10.77 12.24 8.31
C LEU A 168 9.35 12.37 8.88
N LEU A 169 8.61 11.27 9.05
CA LEU A 169 7.20 11.31 9.44
C LEU A 169 6.95 11.95 10.82
N PRO A 170 7.76 11.71 11.87
CA PRO A 170 7.65 12.41 13.15
C PRO A 170 7.66 13.94 13.01
N ILE A 171 8.55 14.47 12.18
CA ILE A 171 8.68 15.92 11.94
C ILE A 171 7.39 16.50 11.31
N LYS A 172 6.65 15.70 10.52
CA LYS A 172 5.37 16.12 9.93
C LYS A 172 4.19 16.10 10.92
N MET A 173 4.37 15.49 12.08
CA MET A 173 3.34 15.39 13.12
C MET A 173 3.45 16.49 14.19
N GLU A 174 4.60 17.17 14.26
CA GLU A 174 4.83 18.37 15.07
C GLU A 174 4.15 19.62 14.47
#